data_AF-R9ISK5-F1
#
_entry.id   AF-R9ISK5-F1
#
_cell.length_a   1.000
_cell.length_b   1.000
_cell.length_c   1.000
_cell.angle_alpha   90.00
_cell.angle_beta   90.00
_cell.angle_gamma   90.00
#
_symmetry.space_group_name_H-M   'P 1'
#
loop_
_entity.id
_entity.type
_entity.pdbx_description
1 polymer ?
#
loop_
_entity_poly.entity_id
_entity_poly.type
_entity_poly.pdbx_seq_one_letter_code
_entity_poly.pdbx_strand_id
1 'polypeptide(L)' 'MNAEDRLAAFEKMLSAVRVNHDQADRNMKQLKAEGKEKSATYRQLAGSKMQYRNMLSMYSLYGLIEDDDI' A
#
# COMPACT_ATOMS: atom_id res chain seq x y z
N MET A 1 -22.84 -11.76 -9.42
CA MET A 1 -21.42 -11.43 -9.59
C MET A 1 -20.79 -12.59 -10.32
N ASN A 2 -20.35 -12.37 -11.56
CA ASN A 2 -19.69 -13.39 -12.37
C ASN A 2 -18.17 -13.38 -12.12
N ALA A 3 -17.42 -14.22 -12.83
CA ALA A 3 -15.96 -14.29 -12.67
C ALA A 3 -15.26 -12.97 -13.07
N GLU A 4 -15.76 -12.29 -14.10
CA GLU A 4 -15.23 -11.02 -14.59
C GLU A 4 -15.42 -9.89 -13.57
N ASP A 5 -16.61 -9.79 -12.98
CA ASP A 5 -16.90 -8.82 -11.91
C ASP A 5 -15.97 -9.03 -10.71
N ARG A 6 -15.74 -10.30 -10.33
CA ARG A 6 -14.84 -10.65 -9.23
C ARG A 6 -13.39 -10.26 -9.58
N LEU A 7 -12.94 -10.54 -10.80
CA LEU A 7 -11.59 -10.16 -11.27
C LEU A 7 -11.42 -8.64 -11.25
N ALA A 8 -12.39 -7.88 -11.78
CA ALA A 8 -12.35 -6.42 -11.77
C ALA A 8 -12.28 -5.84 -10.35
N ALA A 9 -12.97 -6.46 -9.38
CA ALA A 9 -12.88 -6.07 -7.98
C ALA A 9 -11.48 -6.33 -7.39
N PHE A 10 -10.83 -7.44 -7.75
CA PHE A 10 -9.44 -7.73 -7.34
C PHE A 10 -8.45 -6.74 -7.94
N GLU A 11 -8.55 -6.44 -9.25
CA GLU A 11 -7.68 -5.46 -9.92
C GLU A 11 -7.81 -4.07 -9.30
N LYS A 12 -9.05 -3.64 -9.01
CA LYS A 12 -9.30 -2.37 -8.32
C LYS A 12 -8.69 -2.35 -6.93
N MET A 13 -8.75 -3.47 -6.22
CA MET A 13 -8.20 -3.60 -4.87
C MET A 13 -6.66 -3.56 -4.89
N LEU A 14 -6.03 -4.27 -5.82
CA LEU A 14 -4.58 -4.23 -6.03
C LEU A 14 -4.10 -2.80 -6.33
N SER A 15 -4.77 -2.10 -7.24
CA SER A 15 -4.49 -0.70 -7.55
C SER A 15 -4.63 0.20 -6.33
N ALA A 16 -5.68 0.00 -5.52
CA ALA A 16 -5.86 0.77 -4.28
C ALA A 16 -4.76 0.51 -3.25
N VAL A 17 -4.27 -0.73 -3.10
CA VAL A 17 -3.16 -1.06 -2.19
C VAL A 17 -1.88 -0.32 -2.61
N ARG A 18 -1.54 -0.31 -3.90
CA ARG A 18 -0.39 0.44 -4.43
C ARG A 18 -0.50 1.93 -4.17
N VAL A 19 -1.63 2.54 -4.53
CA VAL A 19 -1.88 3.97 -4.32
C VAL A 19 -1.80 4.34 -2.84
N ASN A 20 -2.36 3.51 -1.96
CA ASN A 20 -2.34 3.77 -0.52
C ASN A 20 -0.95 3.61 0.09
N HIS A 21 -0.15 2.64 -0.37
CA HIS A 21 1.25 2.49 0.02
C HIS A 21 2.05 3.75 -0.32
N ASP A 22 1.95 4.21 -1.56
CA ASP A 22 2.66 5.39 -2.04
C ASP A 22 2.20 6.66 -1.34
N GLN A 23 0.90 6.79 -1.10
CA GLN A 23 0.37 7.95 -0.39
C GLN A 23 0.83 7.98 1.06
N ALA A 24 0.88 6.84 1.74
CA ALA A 24 1.42 6.76 3.08
C ALA A 24 2.90 7.18 3.11
N ASP A 25 3.71 6.72 2.15
CA ASP A 25 5.10 7.12 2.01
C ASP A 25 5.27 8.62 1.76
N ARG A 26 4.49 9.20 0.83
CA ARG A 26 4.50 10.65 0.56
C ARG A 26 4.14 11.47 1.81
N ASN A 27 3.09 11.08 2.52
CA ASN A 27 2.67 11.76 3.74
C ASN A 27 3.72 11.65 4.86
N MET A 28 4.36 10.49 4.99
CA MET A 28 5.47 10.31 5.94
C MET A 28 6.66 11.21 5.59
N LYS A 29 7.03 11.30 4.32
CA LYS A 29 8.11 12.18 3.85
C LYS A 29 7.81 13.65 4.15
N GLN A 30 6.56 14.08 3.96
CA GLN A 30 6.12 15.43 4.33
C GLN A 30 6.25 15.67 5.84
N LEU A 31 5.70 14.79 6.67
CA LEU A 31 5.79 14.91 8.13
C LEU A 31 7.24 14.90 8.62
N LYS A 32 8.11 14.14 7.97
CA LYS A 32 9.55 14.13 8.24
C LYS A 32 10.20 15.47 7.93
N ALA A 33 9.90 16.08 6.78
CA ALA A 33 10.38 17.41 6.43
C ALA A 33 9.91 18.49 7.43
N GLU A 34 8.73 18.30 8.03
CA GLU A 34 8.19 19.15 9.09
C GLU A 34 8.72 18.82 10.51
N GLY A 35 9.61 17.83 10.66
CA GLY A 35 10.15 17.41 11.96
C GLY A 35 9.18 16.62 12.85
N LYS A 36 8.09 16.08 12.30
CA LYS A 36 6.98 15.42 13.01
C LYS A 36 7.07 13.90 13.05
N GLU A 37 8.27 13.33 12.95
CA GLU A 37 8.50 11.86 12.93
C GLU A 37 8.01 11.13 14.20
N LYS A 38 7.89 11.83 15.33
CA LYS A 38 7.41 11.25 16.61
C LYS A 38 5.89 11.36 16.82
N SER A 39 5.18 11.98 15.87
CA SER A 39 3.73 12.18 15.96
C SER A 39 2.96 10.85 15.91
N ALA A 40 1.75 10.83 16.50
CA ALA A 40 0.86 9.67 16.40
C ALA A 40 0.51 9.36 14.93
N THR A 41 0.26 10.39 14.12
CA THR A 41 -0.04 10.28 12.69
C THR A 41 1.11 9.62 11.93
N TYR A 42 2.37 10.02 12.17
CA TYR A 42 3.52 9.39 11.50
C TYR A 42 3.61 7.89 11.82
N ARG A 43 3.43 7.52 13.09
CA ARG A 43 3.44 6.10 13.51
C ARG A 43 2.30 5.31 12.88
N GLN A 44 1.10 5.89 12.79
CA GLN A 44 -0.03 5.26 12.11
C GLN A 44 0.26 5.03 10.63
N LEU A 45 0.80 6.05 9.93
CA LEU A 45 1.18 5.92 8.52
C LEU A 45 2.26 4.87 8.31
N ALA A 46 3.25 4.78 9.21
CA ALA A 46 4.28 3.74 9.15
C ALA A 46 3.68 2.33 9.27
N GLY A 47 2.73 2.14 10.18
CA GLY A 47 2.00 0.88 10.33
C GLY A 47 1.18 0.54 9.08
N SER A 48 0.43 1.51 8.56
CA SER A 48 -0.35 1.33 7.32
C SER A 48 0.54 1.01 6.12
N LYS A 49 1.67 1.71 5.96
CA LYS A 49 2.64 1.44 4.89
C LYS A 49 3.17 0.02 4.98
N MET A 50 3.55 -0.45 6.18
CA MET A 50 4.01 -1.83 6.38
C MET A 50 2.91 -2.84 6.03
N GLN A 51 1.66 -2.57 6.41
CA GLN A 51 0.54 -3.45 6.08
C GLN A 51 0.33 -3.56 4.55
N TYR A 52 0.39 -2.45 3.83
CA TYR A 52 0.27 -2.47 2.36
C TYR A 52 1.44 -3.22 1.71
N ARG A 53 2.68 -2.99 2.17
CA ARG A 53 3.85 -3.75 1.69
C ARG A 53 3.67 -5.24 1.89
N ASN A 54 3.18 -5.69 3.05
CA ASN A 54 2.91 -7.11 3.31
C ASN A 54 1.87 -7.68 2.35
N MET A 55 0.83 -6.91 2.00
CA MET A 55 -0.16 -7.33 1.01
C MET A 55 0.45 -7.45 -0.39
N LEU A 56 1.26 -6.47 -0.81
CA LEU A 56 1.99 -6.53 -2.09
C LEU A 56 2.93 -7.73 -2.16
N SER A 57 3.67 -8.03 -1.09
CA SER A 57 4.50 -9.23 -1.01
C SER A 57 3.69 -10.53 -1.16
N MET A 58 2.49 -10.58 -0.58
CA MET A 58 1.59 -11.71 -0.81
C MET A 58 1.13 -11.78 -2.27
N TYR A 59 0.83 -10.65 -2.92
CA TYR A 59 0.45 -10.66 -4.33
C TYR A 59 1.57 -11.14 -5.24
N SER A 60 2.81 -10.73 -4.97
CA SER A 60 3.96 -11.23 -5.72
C SER A 60 4.16 -12.73 -5.53
N LEU A 61 4.01 -13.24 -4.29
CA LEU A 61 4.10 -14.68 -4.01
C LEU A 61 3.13 -15.53 -4.85
N TYR A 62 1.98 -14.98 -5.20
CA TYR A 62 0.98 -15.64 -6.05
C TYR A 62 1.07 -15.25 -7.54
N GLY A 63 2.10 -14.51 -7.95
CA GLY A 63 2.33 -14.10 -9.33
C GLY A 63 1.32 -13.07 -9.86
N LEU A 64 0.67 -12.33 -8.96
CA LEU A 64 -0.27 -11.26 -9.33
C LEU A 64 0.46 -9.96 -9.71
N ILE A 65 1.68 -9.78 -9.20
CA ILE A 65 2.58 -8.67 -9.50
C ILE A 65 4.02 -9.18 -9.53
N GLU A 66 4.95 -8.39 -10.06
CA GLU A 66 6.38 -8.69 -10.00
C GLU A 66 6.99 -8.21 -8.67
N ASP A 67 8.11 -8.81 -8.23
CA ASP A 67 8.78 -8.41 -6.99
C ASP A 67 9.31 -6.96 -7.05
N ASP A 68 9.65 -6.48 -8.24
CA ASP A 68 10.13 -5.11 -8.46
C ASP A 68 9.02 -4.05 -8.26
N ASP A 69 7.75 -4.49 -8.15
CA ASP A 69 6.58 -3.62 -7.92
C ASP A 69 6.27 -3.40 -6.41
N ILE A 70 7.10 -3.89 -5.48
CA ILE A 70 6.88 -3.85 -4.00
C ILE A 70 7.62 -2.71 -3.29
#